data_AF-A0A257GXQ6-F1
#
_entry.id   AF-A0A257GXQ6-F1
#
_cell.length_a   1.000
_cell.length_b   1.000
_cell.length_c   1.000
_cell.angle_alpha   90.00
_cell.angle_beta   90.00
_cell.angle_gamma   90.00
#
_symmetry.space_group_name_H-M   'P 1'
#
loop_
_entity.id
_entity.type
_entity.pdbx_description
1 polymer ?
#
loop_
_entity_poly.entity_id
_entity_poly.type
_entity_poly.pdbx_seq_one_letter_code
_entity_poly.pdbx_strand_id
1 'polypeptide(L)' 'HLETQGVDVLGVTDHGMFHSIYFFDPNGHRLELACPDPDETSKIAQAEAVKWAMLEEWSVTKRAPKHAAFLHAKELGTAQ' A
#
# COMPACT_ATOMS: atom_id res chain seq x y z
N HIS A 1 -6.84 21.46 -2.07
CA HIS A 1 -8.05 21.81 -1.28
C HIS A 1 -7.77 21.77 0.21
N LEU A 2 -7.26 20.66 0.77
CA LEU A 2 -6.99 20.56 2.22
C LEU A 2 -5.98 21.60 2.73
N GLU A 3 -4.81 21.71 2.10
CA GLU A 3 -3.78 22.70 2.50
C GLU A 3 -4.29 24.15 2.39
N THR A 4 -5.10 24.46 1.37
CA THR A 4 -5.74 25.78 1.20
C THR A 4 -6.79 26.09 2.28
N GLN A 5 -7.16 25.10 3.09
CA GLN A 5 -8.05 25.25 4.26
C GLN A 5 -7.27 25.17 5.58
N GLY A 6 -5.94 25.19 5.55
CA GLY A 6 -5.08 25.17 6.74
C GLY A 6 -4.87 23.79 7.36
N VAL A 7 -5.25 22.71 6.67
CA VAL A 7 -4.96 21.34 7.08
C VAL A 7 -3.58 20.95 6.58
N ASP A 8 -2.68 20.61 7.50
CA ASP A 8 -1.35 20.10 7.16
C ASP A 8 -1.45 18.66 6.63
N VAL A 9 -0.85 18.41 5.48
CA VAL A 9 -0.96 17.14 4.75
C VAL A 9 0.42 16.57 4.55
N LEU A 10 0.61 15.33 5.02
CA LEU A 10 1.75 14.53 4.61
C LEU A 10 1.60 14.23 3.12
N GLY A 11 2.64 14.53 2.34
CA GLY A 11 2.68 14.30 0.90
C GLY A 11 2.35 12.86 0.51
N VAL A 12 2.19 12.64 -0.80
CA VAL A 12 1.71 11.36 -1.33
C VAL A 12 2.60 10.20 -0.89
N THR A 13 1.97 9.19 -0.31
CA THR A 13 2.57 7.88 -0.01
C THR A 13 2.16 6.89 -1.09
N ASP A 14 3.12 6.14 -1.62
CA ASP A 14 2.92 5.10 -2.63
C ASP A 14 2.90 3.72 -1.93
N HIS A 15 1.73 3.07 -1.92
CA HIS A 15 1.53 1.74 -1.34
C HIS A 15 1.54 0.62 -2.40
N GLY A 16 2.01 0.91 -3.61
CA GLY A 16 2.04 -0.03 -4.73
C GLY A 16 0.68 -0.21 -5.40
N MET A 17 -0.35 -0.65 -4.68
CA MET A 17 -1.71 -0.85 -5.23
C MET A 17 -2.60 0.40 -5.17
N PHE A 18 -2.26 1.34 -4.29
CA PHE A 18 -2.98 2.59 -4.11
C PHE A 18 -2.02 3.68 -3.66
N HIS A 19 -2.42 4.92 -3.84
CA HIS A 19 -1.73 6.09 -3.30
C HIS A 19 -2.57 6.71 -2.20
N SER A 20 -1.93 7.32 -1.22
CA SER A 20 -2.67 8.03 -0.19
C SER A 20 -1.97 9.29 0.30
N ILE A 21 -2.76 10.13 0.96
CA ILE A 21 -2.27 11.25 1.77
C ILE A 21 -2.76 11.08 3.20
N TYR A 22 -1.99 11.60 4.15
CA TYR A 22 -2.33 11.54 5.58
C TYR A 22 -2.40 12.94 6.17
N PHE A 23 -3.37 13.18 7.05
CA PHE A 23 -3.50 14.44 7.78
C PHE A 23 -4.28 14.24 9.08
N PHE A 24 -4.34 15.28 9.91
CA PHE A 24 -5.16 15.29 11.13
C PHE A 24 -6.47 16.07 10.91
N ASP A 25 -7.58 15.52 11.38
CA ASP A 25 -8.84 16.25 11.47
C ASP A 25 -8.81 17.28 12.63
N PRO A 26 -9.79 18.19 12.72
CA PRO A 26 -9.85 19.18 13.81
C PRO A 26 -9.99 18.58 15.23
N ASN A 27 -10.38 17.32 15.35
CA ASN A 27 -10.46 16.59 16.62
C ASN A 27 -9.15 15.88 16.98
N GLY A 28 -8.14 15.92 16.10
CA GLY A 28 -6.85 15.26 16.29
C GLY A 28 -6.81 13.79 15.82
N HIS A 29 -7.80 13.30 15.08
CA HIS A 29 -7.75 11.99 14.47
C HIS A 29 -6.88 11.98 13.22
N ARG A 30 -6.03 10.97 13.08
CA ARG A 30 -5.28 10.76 11.83
C ARG A 30 -6.19 10.11 10.80
N LEU A 31 -6.34 10.78 9.66
CA LEU A 31 -7.10 10.29 8.51
C LEU A 31 -6.17 9.97 7.35
N GLU A 32 -6.59 9.00 6.54
CA GLU A 32 -5.98 8.62 5.27
C GLU A 32 -7.02 8.80 4.17
N LEU A 33 -6.65 9.50 3.10
CA LEU A 33 -7.40 9.49 1.85
C LEU A 33 -6.62 8.70 0.84
N ALA A 34 -7.15 7.52 0.50
CA ALA A 34 -6.54 6.60 -0.45
C ALA A 34 -7.29 6.62 -1.79
N CYS A 35 -6.54 6.47 -2.88
CA CYS A 35 -7.07 6.28 -4.22
C CYS A 35 -6.34 5.14 -4.95
N PRO A 36 -7.05 4.35 -5.78
CA PRO A 36 -6.44 3.28 -6.57
C PRO A 36 -5.27 3.77 -7.41
N ASP A 37 -4.23 2.94 -7.51
CA ASP A 37 -3.17 3.14 -8.50
C ASP A 37 -3.73 2.88 -9.92
N PRO A 38 -3.25 3.58 -10.96
CA PRO A 38 -3.70 3.33 -12.34
C PRO A 38 -3.57 1.87 -12.79
N ASP A 39 -2.59 1.13 -12.27
CA ASP A 39 -2.32 -0.27 -12.57
C ASP A 39 -2.91 -1.23 -11.51
N GLU A 40 -3.80 -0.76 -10.63
CA GLU A 40 -4.39 -1.56 -9.53
C GLU A 40 -4.92 -2.91 -10.02
N THR A 41 -5.67 -2.94 -11.13
CA THR A 41 -6.26 -4.18 -11.65
C THR A 41 -5.20 -5.23 -11.99
N SER A 42 -4.08 -4.82 -12.61
CA SER A 42 -2.98 -5.73 -12.94
C SER A 42 -2.28 -6.22 -11.67
N LYS A 43 -2.04 -5.33 -10.72
CA LYS A 43 -1.38 -5.65 -9.45
C LYS A 43 -2.23 -6.61 -8.60
N ILE A 44 -3.55 -6.43 -8.58
CA ILE A 44 -4.49 -7.34 -7.93
C ILE A 44 -4.44 -8.72 -8.60
N ALA A 45 -4.44 -8.80 -9.93
CA ALA A 45 -4.37 -10.07 -10.65
C ALA A 45 -3.07 -10.85 -10.33
N GLN A 46 -1.94 -10.15 -10.19
CA GLN A 46 -0.68 -10.76 -9.78
C GLN A 46 -0.73 -11.29 -8.34
N ALA A 47 -1.32 -10.55 -7.41
CA ALA A 47 -1.51 -10.99 -6.03
C ALA A 47 -2.46 -12.19 -5.92
N GLU A 48 -3.55 -12.17 -6.69
CA GLU A 48 -4.53 -13.25 -6.77
C GLU A 48 -3.90 -14.57 -7.22
N ALA A 49 -2.93 -14.51 -8.13
CA ALA A 49 -2.20 -15.68 -8.62
C ALA A 49 -1.33 -16.37 -7.55
N VAL A 50 -0.88 -15.65 -6.51
CA VAL A 50 0.04 -16.17 -5.49
C VAL A 50 -0.56 -16.33 -4.10
N LYS A 51 -1.77 -15.81 -3.85
CA LYS A 51 -2.35 -15.73 -2.49
C LYS A 51 -2.42 -17.08 -1.77
N TRP A 52 -2.78 -18.15 -2.47
CA TRP A 52 -2.92 -19.47 -1.86
C TRP A 52 -1.57 -20.12 -1.55
N ALA A 53 -0.60 -20.01 -2.47
CA ALA A 53 0.76 -20.48 -2.24
C ALA A 53 1.42 -19.76 -1.05
N MET A 54 1.18 -18.45 -0.91
CA MET A 54 1.63 -17.68 0.26
C MET A 54 1.04 -18.22 1.57
N LEU A 55 -0.27 -18.45 1.61
CA LEU A 55 -0.94 -18.97 2.80
C LEU A 55 -0.46 -20.37 3.17
N GLU A 56 -0.26 -21.24 2.17
CA GLU A 56 0.26 -22.59 2.37
C GLU A 56 1.67 -22.56 2.95
N GLU A 57 2.60 -21.78 2.37
CA GLU A 57 3.97 -21.64 2.90
C GLU A 57 3.96 -21.08 4.32
N TRP A 58 3.19 -20.03 4.58
CA TRP A 58 3.09 -19.45 5.92
C TRP A 58 2.52 -20.45 6.92
N SER A 59 1.56 -21.29 6.51
CA SER A 59 0.93 -22.27 7.40
C SER A 59 1.94 -23.27 7.97
N VAL A 60 2.98 -23.61 7.21
CA VAL A 60 4.04 -24.55 7.59
C VAL A 60 5.20 -23.81 8.27
N THR A 61 5.68 -22.72 7.66
CA THR A 61 6.92 -22.04 8.08
C THR A 61 6.72 -21.04 9.20
N LYS A 62 5.49 -20.52 9.36
CA LYS A 62 5.13 -19.39 10.24
C LYS A 62 5.99 -18.13 10.00
N ARG A 63 6.53 -17.96 8.80
CA ARG A 63 7.34 -16.81 8.39
C ARG A 63 6.68 -16.09 7.24
N ALA A 64 6.95 -14.78 7.12
CA ALA A 64 6.42 -13.96 6.03
C ALA A 64 6.93 -14.49 4.67
N PRO A 65 6.04 -14.97 3.78
CA PRO A 65 6.43 -15.47 2.46
C PRO A 65 6.87 -14.33 1.53
N LYS A 66 7.69 -14.64 0.52
CA LYS A 66 8.24 -13.65 -0.41
C LYS A 66 7.55 -13.57 -1.77
N HIS A 67 6.52 -14.38 -2.02
CA HIS A 67 5.87 -14.47 -3.34
C HIS A 67 5.36 -13.13 -3.86
N ALA A 68 4.86 -12.27 -2.98
CA ALA A 68 4.33 -10.95 -3.33
C ALA A 68 5.32 -9.78 -3.07
N ALA A 69 6.62 -10.07 -2.88
CA ALA A 69 7.61 -9.04 -2.58
C ALA A 69 7.71 -7.94 -3.68
N PHE A 70 7.33 -8.27 -4.91
CA PHE A 70 7.26 -7.32 -6.03
C PHE A 70 6.32 -6.13 -5.77
N LEU A 71 5.27 -6.30 -4.94
CA LEU A 71 4.33 -5.22 -4.61
C LEU A 71 4.98 -4.09 -3.81
N HIS A 72 5.99 -4.41 -3.00
CA HIS A 72 6.68 -3.47 -2.12
C HIS A 72 8.06 -3.08 -2.64
N ALA A 73 8.45 -3.56 -3.83
CA ALA A 73 9.81 -3.37 -4.32
C ALA A 73 10.18 -1.89 -4.50
N LYS A 74 9.21 -1.08 -4.96
CA LYS A 74 9.35 0.36 -5.16
C LYS A 74 9.43 1.13 -3.84
N GLU A 75 8.54 0.82 -2.89
CA GLU A 75 8.52 1.41 -1.55
C GLU A 75 9.84 1.17 -0.80
N LEU A 76 10.36 -0.07 -0.87
CA LEU A 76 11.56 -0.48 -0.15
C LEU A 76 12.88 -0.18 -0.88
N GLY A 77 12.84 0.49 -2.04
CA GLY A 77 14.04 0.83 -2.82
C GLY A 77 14.80 -0.39 -3.34
N THR A 78 14.11 -1.51 -3.56
CA THR A 78 14.70 -2.76 -4.10
C THR A 78 14.46 -2.94 -5.60
N ALA A 79 13.77 -2.00 -6.24
CA ALA A 79 13.70 -1.89 -7.69
C ALA A 79 15.07 -1.45 -8.24
N GLN A 80 15.68 -2.28 -9.10
CA GLN A 80 16.93 -1.99 -9.81
C GLN A 80 16.71 -0.97 -10.92
#